data_AF-A0A451BWA2-F1
#
_entry.id   AF-A0A451BWA2-F1
#
_cell.length_a   1.000
_cell.length_b   1.000
_cell.length_c   1.000
_cell.angle_alpha   90.00
_cell.angle_beta   90.00
_cell.angle_gamma   90.00
#
_symmetry.space_group_name_H-M   'P 1'
#
loop_
_entity.id
_entity.type
_entity.pdbx_description
1 polymer ?
#
loop_
_entity_poly.entity_id
_entity_poly.type
_entity_poly.pdbx_seq_one_letter_code
_entity_poly.pdbx_strand_id
1 'polypeptide(L)'
;MFDEEYLDSLPSDPLLALSQVIDKTIQRLDKKTMSDVVKNYETFLEAFAIIQALANQVDGLSLDAPSIKGTPKQTVDTIIAFCDSAKIELSKHDVQLKAAQFSNKYQARFGNIFAYEFSEGDLKRIQVLINELRDAIAASDLFEEGHKQRLLARLEKIQSELHKKMADLDRLWGLVGEAGIVLGKFGENAKPFVARIREIIDIVRGTQSRAEGLPSNTPMNLLGKDDATGPKSQ
;
A
#
# COMPACT_ATOMS: atom_id res chain seq x y z
N MET A 1 12.07 9.55 -21.80
CA MET A 1 10.61 9.69 -21.55
C MET A 1 10.30 9.24 -20.13
N PHE A 2 10.99 8.19 -19.70
CA PHE A 2 11.05 7.67 -18.35
C PHE A 2 12.48 7.85 -17.85
N ASP A 3 12.89 9.09 -17.59
CA ASP A 3 14.18 9.35 -16.94
C ASP A 3 14.13 8.89 -15.47
N GLU A 4 15.30 8.78 -14.83
CA GLU A 4 15.43 8.36 -13.43
C GLU A 4 14.57 9.24 -12.51
N GLU A 5 14.57 10.57 -12.74
CA GLU A 5 13.73 11.51 -11.98
C GLU A 5 12.23 11.17 -12.09
N TYR A 6 11.73 10.84 -13.28
CA TYR A 6 10.34 10.40 -13.41
C TYR A 6 10.09 9.06 -12.71
N LEU A 7 10.99 8.09 -12.86
CA LEU A 7 10.83 6.78 -12.23
C LEU A 7 10.83 6.89 -10.70
N ASP A 8 11.68 7.74 -10.13
CA ASP A 8 11.75 8.02 -8.70
C ASP A 8 10.52 8.79 -8.20
N SER A 9 9.85 9.54 -9.08
CA SER A 9 8.60 10.25 -8.78
C SER A 9 7.36 9.37 -8.76
N LEU A 10 7.44 8.11 -9.24
CA LEU A 10 6.29 7.22 -9.31
C LEU A 10 5.78 6.86 -7.90
N PRO A 11 4.46 6.68 -7.74
CA PRO A 11 3.89 6.19 -6.48
C PRO A 11 4.52 4.87 -6.06
N SER A 12 4.72 4.68 -4.75
CA SER A 12 5.18 3.38 -4.22
C SER A 12 4.12 2.27 -4.30
N ASP A 13 2.86 2.62 -4.59
CA ASP A 13 1.80 1.67 -4.92
C ASP A 13 1.98 1.22 -6.38
N PRO A 14 2.28 -0.07 -6.65
CA PRO A 14 2.56 -0.56 -8.00
C PRO A 14 1.38 -0.42 -8.96
N LEU A 15 0.13 -0.48 -8.47
CA LEU A 15 -1.07 -0.32 -9.30
C LEU A 15 -1.21 1.13 -9.77
N LEU A 16 -0.95 2.09 -8.88
CA LEU A 16 -0.97 3.52 -9.22
C LEU A 16 0.20 3.89 -10.15
N ALA A 17 1.41 3.38 -9.88
CA ALA A 17 2.57 3.58 -10.74
C ALA A 17 2.31 3.02 -12.15
N LEU A 18 1.78 1.80 -12.23
CA LEU A 18 1.42 1.15 -13.48
C LEU A 18 0.42 1.98 -14.30
N SER A 19 -0.64 2.48 -13.66
CA SER A 19 -1.63 3.35 -14.29
C SER A 19 -0.99 4.63 -14.87
N GLN A 20 -0.13 5.30 -14.09
CA GLN A 20 0.55 6.53 -14.52
C GLN A 20 1.48 6.31 -15.72
N VAL A 21 2.24 5.20 -15.73
CA VAL A 21 3.13 4.87 -16.85
C VAL A 21 2.32 4.60 -18.11
N ILE A 22 1.21 3.86 -18.01
CA ILE A 22 0.33 3.59 -19.14
C ILE A 22 -0.31 4.87 -19.68
N ASP A 23 -0.82 5.75 -18.81
CA ASP A 23 -1.38 7.04 -19.20
C ASP A 23 -0.36 7.93 -19.91
N LYS A 24 0.86 8.03 -19.36
CA LYS A 24 1.94 8.81 -19.97
C LYS A 24 2.32 8.27 -21.34
N THR A 25 2.28 6.95 -21.52
CA THR A 25 2.56 6.26 -22.79
C THR A 25 1.51 6.59 -23.85
N ILE A 26 0.24 6.54 -23.50
CA ILE A 26 -0.86 6.88 -24.43
C ILE A 26 -0.84 8.38 -24.76
N GLN A 27 -0.67 9.27 -23.79
CA GLN A 27 -0.61 10.72 -24.02
C GLN A 27 0.55 11.15 -24.94
N ARG A 28 1.61 10.36 -25.01
CA ARG A 28 2.74 10.59 -25.92
C ARG A 28 2.32 10.47 -27.39
N LEU A 29 1.35 9.60 -27.68
CA LEU A 29 0.80 9.39 -29.01
C LEU A 29 -0.03 10.60 -29.47
N ASP A 30 -0.88 11.12 -28.58
CA ASP A 30 -1.79 12.24 -28.87
C ASP A 30 -1.08 13.55 -29.23
N LYS A 31 0.19 13.70 -28.80
CA LYS A 31 0.96 14.94 -28.95
C LYS A 31 1.91 14.96 -30.14
N LYS A 32 1.98 13.89 -30.94
CA LYS A 32 2.98 13.76 -32.02
C LYS A 32 2.40 13.19 -33.30
N THR A 33 3.02 13.54 -34.43
CA THR A 33 2.70 12.87 -35.69
C THR A 33 3.21 11.42 -35.66
N MET A 34 2.51 10.52 -36.36
CA MET A 34 2.91 9.10 -36.43
C MET A 34 4.36 8.91 -36.92
N SER A 35 4.86 9.81 -37.79
CA SER A 35 6.25 9.80 -38.25
C SER A 35 7.25 10.05 -37.11
N ASP A 36 6.96 11.00 -36.21
CA ASP A 36 7.81 11.31 -35.06
C ASP A 36 7.75 10.22 -33.98
N VAL A 37 6.60 9.57 -33.84
CA VAL A 37 6.40 8.45 -32.92
C VAL A 37 7.23 7.25 -33.35
N VAL A 38 7.17 6.88 -34.64
CA VAL A 38 7.93 5.76 -35.20
C VAL A 38 9.45 5.99 -35.10
N LYS A 39 9.92 7.23 -35.26
CA LYS A 39 11.35 7.58 -35.07
C LYS A 39 11.83 7.39 -33.63
N ASN A 40 10.92 7.43 -32.66
CA ASN A 40 11.23 7.31 -31.23
C ASN A 40 10.65 6.01 -30.63
N TYR A 41 10.47 4.97 -31.45
CA TYR A 41 9.82 3.71 -31.02
C TYR A 41 10.50 3.04 -29.82
N GLU A 42 11.82 3.25 -29.63
CA GLU A 42 12.57 2.77 -28.46
C GLU A 42 11.98 3.26 -27.13
N THR A 43 11.42 4.48 -27.10
CA THR A 43 10.76 4.98 -25.88
C THR A 43 9.47 4.24 -25.55
N PHE A 44 8.82 3.60 -26.54
CA PHE A 44 7.67 2.74 -26.31
C PHE A 44 8.10 1.34 -25.86
N LEU A 45 9.25 0.83 -26.33
CA LEU A 45 9.83 -0.41 -25.80
C LEU A 45 10.22 -0.25 -24.32
N GLU A 46 10.80 0.88 -23.97
CA GLU A 46 11.08 1.24 -22.57
C GLU A 46 9.80 1.26 -21.73
N ALA A 47 8.74 1.94 -22.21
CA ALA A 47 7.43 1.90 -21.56
C ALA A 47 6.92 0.46 -21.37
N PHE A 48 6.99 -0.36 -22.41
CA PHE A 48 6.52 -1.75 -22.40
C PHE A 48 7.26 -2.60 -21.36
N ALA A 49 8.56 -2.41 -21.20
CA ALA A 49 9.35 -3.10 -20.18
C ALA A 49 8.97 -2.65 -18.76
N ILE A 50 8.81 -1.33 -18.54
CA ILE A 50 8.40 -0.77 -17.23
C ILE A 50 7.01 -1.27 -16.85
N ILE A 51 6.05 -1.25 -17.78
CA ILE A 51 4.67 -1.71 -17.56
C ILE A 51 4.66 -3.19 -17.13
N GLN A 52 5.43 -4.06 -17.80
CA GLN A 52 5.55 -5.46 -17.41
C GLN A 52 6.19 -5.63 -16.02
N ALA A 53 7.27 -4.91 -15.74
CA ALA A 53 7.94 -4.98 -14.45
C ALA A 53 7.02 -4.57 -13.29
N LEU A 54 6.23 -3.50 -13.47
CA LEU A 54 5.25 -3.05 -12.49
C LEU A 54 4.06 -4.00 -12.36
N ALA A 55 3.54 -4.52 -13.48
CA ALA A 55 2.42 -5.46 -13.46
C ALA A 55 2.75 -6.74 -12.68
N ASN A 56 3.98 -7.24 -12.78
CA ASN A 56 4.44 -8.41 -12.02
C ASN A 56 4.52 -8.17 -10.49
N GLN A 57 4.40 -6.92 -10.03
CA GLN A 57 4.37 -6.57 -8.60
C GLN A 57 2.94 -6.41 -8.05
N VAL A 58 1.91 -6.52 -8.90
CA VAL A 58 0.51 -6.38 -8.51
C VAL A 58 -0.12 -7.76 -8.37
N ASP A 59 -0.33 -8.20 -7.13
CA ASP A 59 -0.97 -9.49 -6.85
C ASP A 59 -2.39 -9.56 -7.43
N GLY A 60 -2.67 -10.62 -8.19
CA GLY A 60 -3.98 -10.86 -8.79
C GLY A 60 -4.28 -10.03 -10.05
N LEU A 61 -3.32 -9.28 -10.57
CA LEU A 61 -3.39 -8.66 -11.89
C LEU A 61 -2.64 -9.52 -12.91
N SER A 62 -3.31 -9.89 -14.00
CA SER A 62 -2.69 -10.61 -15.12
C SER A 62 -2.84 -9.77 -16.38
N LEU A 63 -1.72 -9.36 -16.97
CA LEU A 63 -1.69 -8.67 -18.26
C LEU A 63 -1.14 -9.64 -19.32
N ASP A 64 -1.91 -9.87 -20.38
CA ASP A 64 -1.47 -10.69 -21.50
C ASP A 64 -0.47 -9.92 -22.37
N ALA A 65 0.81 -10.00 -22.01
CA ALA A 65 1.87 -9.30 -22.71
C ALA A 65 2.06 -9.85 -24.14
N PRO A 66 1.93 -9.03 -25.20
CA PRO A 66 2.13 -9.49 -26.56
C PRO A 66 3.60 -9.74 -26.88
N SER A 67 3.86 -10.64 -27.83
CA SER A 67 5.19 -10.79 -28.41
C SER A 67 5.50 -9.59 -29.31
N ILE A 68 6.52 -8.81 -28.96
CA ILE A 68 6.98 -7.70 -29.79
C ILE A 68 7.82 -8.22 -30.95
N LYS A 69 7.28 -8.14 -32.17
CA LYS A 69 7.97 -8.51 -33.42
C LYS A 69 7.55 -7.56 -34.55
N GLY A 70 8.45 -7.32 -35.49
CA GLY A 70 8.16 -6.58 -36.72
C GLY A 70 8.82 -5.22 -36.80
N THR A 71 8.21 -4.33 -37.59
CA THR A 71 8.72 -2.97 -37.85
C THR A 71 8.51 -2.02 -36.66
N PRO A 72 9.24 -0.89 -36.58
CA PRO A 72 9.03 0.14 -35.57
C PRO A 72 7.57 0.62 -35.45
N LYS A 73 6.86 0.76 -36.59
CA LYS A 73 5.43 1.10 -36.60
C LYS A 73 4.57 0.00 -35.96
N GLN A 74 4.75 -1.25 -36.39
CA GLN A 74 4.01 -2.38 -35.83
C GLN A 74 4.29 -2.56 -34.33
N THR A 75 5.52 -2.27 -33.90
CA THR A 75 5.92 -2.29 -32.49
C THR A 75 5.14 -1.26 -31.69
N VAL A 76 5.12 -0.01 -32.14
CA VAL A 76 4.34 1.07 -31.53
C VAL A 76 2.86 0.72 -31.47
N ASP A 77 2.27 0.30 -32.59
CA ASP A 77 0.86 -0.08 -32.68
C ASP A 77 0.52 -1.22 -31.69
N THR A 78 1.39 -2.23 -31.57
CA THR A 78 1.24 -3.35 -30.64
C THR A 78 1.29 -2.90 -29.18
N ILE A 79 2.23 -2.01 -28.84
CA ILE A 79 2.41 -1.51 -27.47
C ILE A 79 1.24 -0.62 -27.06
N ILE A 80 0.70 0.18 -27.98
CA ILE A 80 -0.49 1.01 -27.71
C ILE A 80 -1.71 0.12 -27.48
N ALA A 81 -1.95 -0.86 -28.34
CA ALA A 81 -3.05 -1.81 -28.16
C ALA A 81 -2.93 -2.56 -26.82
N PHE A 82 -1.71 -2.93 -26.44
CA PHE A 82 -1.43 -3.50 -25.13
C PHE A 82 -1.76 -2.51 -23.99
N CYS A 83 -1.33 -1.25 -24.07
CA CYS A 83 -1.65 -0.22 -23.09
C CYS A 83 -3.16 -0.03 -22.89
N ASP A 84 -3.93 -0.02 -23.98
CA ASP A 84 -5.39 0.07 -23.92
C ASP A 84 -6.02 -1.15 -23.25
N SER A 85 -5.55 -2.35 -23.60
CA SER A 85 -6.00 -3.58 -22.93
C SER A 85 -5.64 -3.61 -21.44
N ALA A 86 -4.44 -3.15 -21.09
CA ALA A 86 -3.98 -3.07 -19.71
C ALA A 86 -4.85 -2.11 -18.90
N LYS A 87 -5.21 -0.94 -19.43
CA LYS A 87 -6.15 -0.01 -18.78
C LYS A 87 -7.48 -0.65 -18.44
N ILE A 88 -8.02 -1.47 -19.35
CA ILE A 88 -9.29 -2.16 -19.14
C ILE A 88 -9.14 -3.15 -17.98
N GLU A 89 -8.06 -3.94 -17.94
CA GLU A 89 -7.82 -4.90 -16.86
C GLU A 89 -7.55 -4.21 -15.51
N LEU A 90 -6.79 -3.12 -15.49
CA LEU A 90 -6.60 -2.29 -14.29
C LEU A 90 -7.94 -1.79 -13.73
N SER A 91 -8.82 -1.30 -14.59
CA SER A 91 -10.15 -0.81 -14.19
C SER A 91 -11.00 -1.94 -13.61
N LYS A 92 -11.00 -3.13 -14.24
CA LYS A 92 -11.68 -4.31 -13.70
C LYS A 92 -11.13 -4.71 -12.33
N HIS A 93 -9.81 -4.73 -12.17
CA HIS A 93 -9.15 -5.08 -10.93
C HIS A 93 -9.48 -4.09 -9.79
N ASP A 94 -9.47 -2.78 -10.06
CA ASP A 94 -9.86 -1.75 -9.08
C ASP A 94 -11.33 -1.90 -8.66
N VAL A 95 -12.24 -2.19 -9.59
CA VAL A 95 -13.65 -2.49 -9.28
C VAL A 95 -13.78 -3.73 -8.40
N GLN A 96 -13.04 -4.80 -8.69
CA GLN A 96 -13.03 -6.02 -7.88
C GLN A 96 -12.51 -5.77 -6.46
N LEU A 97 -11.39 -5.04 -6.31
CA LEU A 97 -10.85 -4.66 -5.02
C LEU A 97 -11.85 -3.84 -4.21
N LYS A 98 -12.48 -2.84 -4.82
CA LYS A 98 -13.50 -2.01 -4.16
C LYS A 98 -14.74 -2.82 -3.80
N ALA A 99 -15.21 -3.71 -4.68
CA ALA A 99 -16.34 -4.59 -4.40
C ALA A 99 -16.04 -5.54 -3.24
N ALA A 100 -14.84 -6.13 -3.20
CA ALA A 100 -14.40 -6.97 -2.08
C ALA A 100 -14.31 -6.16 -0.78
N GLN A 101 -13.74 -4.96 -0.80
CA GLN A 101 -13.67 -4.06 0.35
C GLN A 101 -15.07 -3.68 0.87
N PHE A 102 -16.00 -3.31 -0.02
CA PHE A 102 -17.37 -3.00 0.38
C PHE A 102 -18.11 -4.23 0.88
N SER A 103 -17.94 -5.38 0.22
CA SER A 103 -18.50 -6.65 0.67
C SER A 103 -18.04 -6.97 2.09
N ASN A 104 -16.73 -6.94 2.35
CA ASN A 104 -16.16 -7.17 3.69
C ASN A 104 -16.68 -6.15 4.72
N LYS A 105 -16.71 -4.86 4.34
CA LYS A 105 -17.21 -3.78 5.19
C LYS A 105 -18.67 -3.98 5.61
N TYR A 106 -19.53 -4.38 4.67
CA TYR A 106 -20.96 -4.52 4.94
C TYR A 106 -21.33 -5.89 5.52
N GLN A 107 -20.60 -6.95 5.18
CA GLN A 107 -20.73 -8.25 5.84
C GLN A 107 -20.45 -8.16 7.35
N ALA A 108 -19.40 -7.43 7.75
CA ALA A 108 -19.13 -7.17 9.17
C ALA A 108 -20.20 -6.30 9.85
N ARG A 109 -20.92 -5.47 9.09
CA ARG A 109 -21.95 -4.55 9.62
C ARG A 109 -23.33 -5.20 9.78
N PHE A 110 -23.71 -6.10 8.88
CA PHE A 110 -25.09 -6.61 8.77
C PHE A 110 -25.31 -8.05 9.26
N GLY A 111 -24.27 -8.72 9.78
CA GLY A 111 -24.42 -9.86 10.67
C GLY A 111 -24.61 -11.21 9.98
N ASN A 112 -23.50 -11.92 9.80
CA ASN A 112 -23.39 -13.39 9.97
C ASN A 112 -21.92 -13.86 10.00
N ILE A 113 -20.96 -12.94 10.12
CA ILE A 113 -19.53 -13.21 10.07
C ILE A 113 -18.88 -12.48 11.24
N PHE A 114 -17.87 -13.12 11.80
CA PHE A 114 -17.02 -12.60 12.87
C PHE A 114 -16.53 -11.17 12.56
N ALA A 115 -16.51 -10.32 13.58
CA ALA A 115 -16.05 -8.94 13.46
C ALA A 115 -15.32 -8.50 14.73
N TYR A 116 -14.30 -7.68 14.53
CA TYR A 116 -13.59 -6.99 15.60
C TYR A 116 -14.40 -5.77 16.03
N GLU A 117 -14.84 -5.75 17.29
CA GLU A 117 -15.63 -4.64 17.84
C GLU A 117 -14.80 -3.80 18.82
N PHE A 118 -14.53 -2.57 18.41
CA PHE A 118 -13.91 -1.56 19.26
C PHE A 118 -14.94 -0.99 20.23
N SER A 119 -14.53 -0.74 21.48
CA SER A 119 -15.34 0.09 22.38
C SER A 119 -15.34 1.54 21.89
N GLU A 120 -16.31 2.35 22.34
CA GLU A 120 -16.32 3.77 22.01
C GLU A 120 -15.07 4.51 22.54
N GLY A 121 -14.55 4.07 23.69
CA GLY A 121 -13.30 4.60 24.25
C GLY A 121 -12.10 4.28 23.37
N ASP A 122 -11.99 3.02 22.92
CA ASP A 122 -10.93 2.56 22.01
C ASP A 122 -10.94 3.38 20.71
N LEU A 123 -12.11 3.53 20.10
CA LEU A 123 -12.32 4.28 18.87
C LEU A 123 -11.86 5.73 19.00
N LYS A 124 -12.31 6.42 20.07
CA LYS A 124 -11.93 7.81 20.33
C LYS A 124 -10.43 7.92 20.56
N ARG A 125 -9.83 6.98 21.30
CA ARG A 125 -8.40 7.03 21.60
C ARG A 125 -7.56 6.80 20.34
N ILE A 126 -7.91 5.84 19.50
CA ILE A 126 -7.22 5.61 18.21
C ILE A 126 -7.31 6.86 17.33
N GLN A 127 -8.46 7.52 17.23
CA GLN A 127 -8.59 8.75 16.45
C GLN A 127 -7.68 9.87 16.95
N VAL A 128 -7.61 10.05 18.27
CA VAL A 128 -6.69 11.03 18.89
C VAL A 128 -5.23 10.68 18.55
N LEU A 129 -4.84 9.41 18.69
CA LEU A 129 -3.47 8.96 18.39
C LEU A 129 -3.10 9.12 16.91
N ILE A 130 -4.05 8.89 15.98
CA ILE A 130 -3.84 9.13 14.55
C ILE A 130 -3.64 10.62 14.29
N ASN A 131 -4.42 11.50 14.91
CA ASN A 131 -4.25 12.94 14.75
C ASN A 131 -2.90 13.41 15.33
N GLU A 132 -2.54 12.95 16.54
CA GLU A 132 -1.22 13.22 17.12
C GLU A 132 -0.07 12.76 16.20
N LEU A 133 -0.21 11.59 15.55
CA LEU A 133 0.76 11.09 14.58
C LEU A 133 0.82 11.97 13.32
N ARG A 134 -0.33 12.39 12.78
CA ARG A 134 -0.39 13.28 11.61
C ARG A 134 0.32 14.60 11.91
N ASP A 135 0.02 15.21 13.06
CA ASP A 135 0.62 16.48 13.47
C ASP A 135 2.13 16.33 13.69
N ALA A 136 2.55 15.27 14.40
CA ALA A 136 3.96 15.01 14.64
C ALA A 136 4.72 14.75 13.34
N ILE A 137 4.16 13.99 12.41
CA ILE A 137 4.79 13.70 11.13
C ILE A 137 4.89 14.98 10.32
N ALA A 138 3.80 15.74 10.19
CA ALA A 138 3.75 16.98 9.43
C ALA A 138 4.76 18.04 9.93
N ALA A 139 4.93 18.16 11.25
CA ALA A 139 5.88 19.09 11.87
C ALA A 139 7.33 18.59 11.90
N SER A 140 7.58 17.33 11.54
CA SER A 140 8.90 16.72 11.63
C SER A 140 9.74 16.96 10.37
N ASP A 141 11.01 17.27 10.59
CA ASP A 141 12.07 17.33 9.57
C ASP A 141 12.81 15.99 9.41
N LEU A 142 12.43 14.95 10.18
CA LEU A 142 13.06 13.63 10.11
C LEU A 142 12.69 12.86 8.84
N PHE A 143 11.57 13.20 8.21
CA PHE A 143 11.05 12.50 7.04
C PHE A 143 11.26 13.35 5.79
N GLU A 144 11.83 12.74 4.75
CA GLU A 144 11.78 13.29 3.40
C GLU A 144 10.33 13.47 2.95
N GLU A 145 10.09 14.47 2.09
CA GLU A 145 8.74 14.89 1.71
C GLU A 145 7.90 13.75 1.11
N GLY A 146 8.49 12.92 0.24
CA GLY A 146 7.81 11.74 -0.31
C GLY A 146 7.43 10.71 0.76
N HIS A 147 8.29 10.49 1.77
CA HIS A 147 8.00 9.58 2.88
C HIS A 147 6.89 10.15 3.78
N LYS A 148 6.95 11.45 4.09
CA LYS A 148 5.91 12.17 4.84
C LYS A 148 4.54 12.01 4.16
N GLN A 149 4.46 12.25 2.84
CA GLN A 149 3.22 12.10 2.08
C GLN A 149 2.65 10.68 2.15
N ARG A 150 3.50 9.65 1.98
CA ARG A 150 3.07 8.25 2.09
C ARG A 150 2.51 7.91 3.47
N LEU A 151 3.17 8.35 4.55
CA LEU A 151 2.71 8.10 5.92
C LEU A 151 1.37 8.81 6.19
N LEU A 152 1.24 10.07 5.79
CA LEU A 152 0.00 10.83 5.98
C LEU A 152 -1.17 10.23 5.20
N ALA A 153 -0.96 9.83 3.94
CA ALA A 153 -1.98 9.16 3.14
C ALA A 153 -2.42 7.82 3.77
N ARG A 154 -1.47 7.04 4.32
CA ARG A 154 -1.77 5.80 5.03
C ARG A 154 -2.62 6.05 6.29
N LEU A 155 -2.26 7.05 7.09
CA LEU A 155 -3.01 7.44 8.30
C LEU A 155 -4.43 7.90 7.97
N GLU A 156 -4.60 8.68 6.90
CA GLU A 156 -5.93 9.10 6.43
C GLU A 156 -6.80 7.92 6.02
N LYS A 157 -6.21 6.97 5.29
CA LYS A 157 -6.91 5.75 4.87
C LYS A 157 -7.38 4.95 6.09
N ILE A 158 -6.50 4.74 7.07
CA ILE A 158 -6.85 4.07 8.34
C ILE A 158 -7.99 4.80 9.03
N GLN A 159 -7.91 6.13 9.15
CA GLN A 159 -8.95 6.93 9.80
C GLN A 159 -10.30 6.85 9.09
N SER A 160 -10.31 6.88 7.76
CA SER A 160 -11.54 6.83 6.95
C SER A 160 -12.30 5.50 7.06
N GLU A 161 -11.59 4.42 7.40
CA GLU A 161 -12.14 3.07 7.51
C GLU A 161 -12.32 2.61 8.95
N LEU A 162 -11.82 3.39 9.90
CA LEU A 162 -11.96 3.12 11.31
C LEU A 162 -13.44 3.24 11.70
N HIS A 163 -14.02 2.09 12.05
CA HIS A 163 -15.41 1.96 12.43
C HIS A 163 -15.54 1.12 13.69
N LYS A 164 -16.71 1.18 14.34
CA LYS A 164 -16.97 0.40 15.56
C LYS A 164 -16.82 -1.09 15.35
N LYS A 165 -17.20 -1.59 14.17
CA LYS A 165 -17.06 -2.99 13.76
C LYS A 165 -16.22 -3.06 12.50
N MET A 166 -15.22 -3.93 12.50
CA MET A 166 -14.33 -4.17 11.36
C MET A 166 -14.21 -5.67 11.07
N ALA A 167 -14.04 -6.01 9.79
CA ALA A 167 -13.87 -7.40 9.34
C ALA A 167 -12.46 -7.93 9.62
N ASP A 168 -11.45 -7.08 9.46
CA ASP A 168 -10.03 -7.36 9.67
C ASP A 168 -9.36 -6.20 10.43
N LEU A 169 -8.12 -6.42 10.86
CA LEU A 169 -7.30 -5.41 11.55
C LEU A 169 -5.98 -5.12 10.80
N ASP A 170 -5.83 -5.63 9.58
CA ASP A 170 -4.55 -5.71 8.86
C ASP A 170 -3.93 -4.33 8.63
N ARG A 171 -4.77 -3.34 8.35
CA ARG A 171 -4.34 -1.95 8.12
C ARG A 171 -3.75 -1.31 9.37
N LEU A 172 -4.25 -1.70 10.54
CA LEU A 172 -3.70 -1.25 11.81
C LEU A 172 -2.40 -2.00 12.13
N TRP A 173 -2.34 -3.31 11.85
CA TRP A 173 -1.10 -4.10 11.97
C TRP A 173 0.02 -3.62 11.04
N GLY A 174 -0.32 -3.08 9.87
CA GLY A 174 0.64 -2.44 8.97
C GLY A 174 1.45 -1.30 9.60
N LEU A 175 0.92 -0.64 10.64
CA LEU A 175 1.65 0.40 11.38
C LEU A 175 2.88 -0.15 12.13
N VAL A 176 2.87 -1.44 12.52
CA VAL A 176 4.03 -2.08 13.18
C VAL A 176 5.24 -2.09 12.26
N GLY A 177 5.03 -2.40 10.97
CA GLY A 177 6.10 -2.38 9.97
C GLY A 177 6.70 -0.99 9.82
N GLU A 178 5.85 0.04 9.71
CA GLU A 178 6.28 1.44 9.63
C GLU A 178 7.07 1.85 10.89
N ALA A 179 6.59 1.49 12.08
CA ALA A 179 7.31 1.76 13.33
C ALA A 179 8.69 1.09 13.36
N GLY A 180 8.82 -0.14 12.85
CA GLY A 180 10.09 -0.83 12.72
C GLY A 180 11.08 -0.10 11.79
N ILE A 181 10.60 0.35 10.63
CA ILE A 181 11.42 1.10 9.66
C ILE A 181 11.85 2.45 10.26
N VAL A 182 10.92 3.19 10.85
CA VAL A 182 11.16 4.52 11.44
C VAL A 182 12.12 4.41 12.63
N LEU A 183 11.95 3.40 13.49
CA LEU A 183 12.88 3.11 14.58
C LEU A 183 14.27 2.71 14.07
N GLY A 184 14.35 1.86 13.04
CA GLY A 184 15.64 1.44 12.47
C GLY A 184 16.41 2.58 11.80
N LYS A 185 15.71 3.49 11.12
CA LYS A 185 16.32 4.64 10.43
C LYS A 185 16.73 5.77 11.36
N PHE A 186 15.89 6.10 12.34
CA PHE A 186 16.04 7.33 13.13
C PHE A 186 16.31 7.08 14.62
N GLY A 187 16.30 5.82 15.06
CA GLY A 187 16.64 5.42 16.42
C GLY A 187 15.81 6.15 17.48
N GLU A 188 16.49 6.82 18.40
CA GLU A 188 15.89 7.56 19.51
C GLU A 188 14.96 8.71 19.05
N ASN A 189 15.26 9.34 17.91
CA ASN A 189 14.45 10.43 17.37
C ASN A 189 13.08 9.96 16.87
N ALA A 190 12.92 8.64 16.62
CA ALA A 190 11.66 8.03 16.22
C ALA A 190 10.69 7.78 17.40
N LYS A 191 11.16 7.90 18.65
CA LYS A 191 10.37 7.55 19.85
C LYS A 191 8.98 8.19 19.91
N PRO A 192 8.79 9.48 19.56
CA PRO A 192 7.47 10.10 19.62
C PRO A 192 6.43 9.38 18.74
N PHE A 193 6.82 8.99 17.51
CA PHE A 193 5.96 8.30 16.56
C PHE A 193 5.70 6.85 16.98
N VAL A 194 6.78 6.14 17.31
CA VAL A 194 6.72 4.73 17.72
C VAL A 194 5.86 4.55 18.98
N ALA A 195 5.89 5.51 19.91
CA ALA A 195 5.06 5.47 21.11
C ALA A 195 3.56 5.51 20.78
N ARG A 196 3.13 6.38 19.85
CA ARG A 196 1.71 6.47 19.45
C ARG A 196 1.28 5.22 18.69
N ILE A 197 2.14 4.73 17.79
CA ILE A 197 1.88 3.48 17.07
C ILE A 197 1.73 2.33 18.07
N ARG A 198 2.63 2.22 19.05
CA ARG A 198 2.55 1.19 20.09
C ARG A 198 1.22 1.24 20.83
N GLU A 199 0.76 2.43 21.21
CA GLU A 199 -0.52 2.57 21.90
C GLU A 199 -1.72 2.18 21.03
N ILE A 200 -1.71 2.53 19.73
CA ILE A 200 -2.72 2.05 18.78
C ILE A 200 -2.72 0.51 18.74
N ILE A 201 -1.54 -0.11 18.67
CA ILE A 201 -1.39 -1.56 18.60
C ILE A 201 -1.85 -2.25 19.89
N ASP A 202 -1.62 -1.65 21.05
CA ASP A 202 -2.13 -2.18 22.32
C ASP A 202 -3.67 -2.20 22.36
N ILE A 203 -4.32 -1.17 21.83
CA ILE A 203 -5.79 -1.13 21.70
C ILE A 203 -6.27 -2.21 20.72
N VAL A 204 -5.62 -2.32 19.55
CA VAL A 204 -5.94 -3.31 18.51
C VAL A 204 -5.82 -4.73 19.04
N ARG A 205 -4.73 -5.02 19.78
CA ARG A 205 -4.53 -6.31 20.45
C ARG A 205 -5.62 -6.58 21.48
N GLY A 206 -6.02 -5.58 22.25
CA GLY A 206 -7.12 -5.70 23.21
C GLY A 206 -8.42 -6.07 22.52
N THR A 207 -8.74 -5.42 21.39
CA THR A 207 -9.90 -5.76 20.57
C THR A 207 -9.82 -7.17 19.99
N GLN A 208 -8.68 -7.56 19.43
CA GLN A 208 -8.47 -8.89 18.88
C GLN A 208 -8.59 -9.96 19.97
N SER A 209 -7.97 -9.75 21.13
CA SER A 209 -8.04 -10.70 22.25
C SER A 209 -9.47 -10.92 22.71
N ARG A 210 -10.27 -9.84 22.85
CA ARG A 210 -11.69 -9.95 23.21
C ARG A 210 -12.51 -10.70 22.17
N ALA A 211 -12.27 -10.43 20.88
CA ALA A 211 -12.98 -11.09 19.79
C ALA A 211 -12.65 -12.59 19.73
N GLU A 212 -11.38 -12.96 19.93
CA GLU A 212 -10.88 -14.34 19.88
C GLU A 212 -11.02 -15.10 21.22
N GLY A 213 -11.64 -14.50 22.23
CA GLY A 213 -11.83 -15.12 23.56
C GLY A 213 -10.56 -15.30 24.39
N LEU A 214 -9.49 -14.58 24.06
CA LEU A 214 -8.24 -14.59 24.82
C LEU A 214 -8.32 -13.68 26.06
N PRO A 215 -7.59 -14.00 27.14
CA PRO A 215 -7.46 -13.10 28.29
C PRO A 215 -6.96 -11.72 27.88
N SER A 216 -7.58 -10.66 28.38
CA SER A 216 -7.28 -9.26 28.03
C SER A 216 -5.81 -8.84 28.28
N ASN A 217 -5.09 -9.61 29.10
CA ASN A 217 -3.70 -9.42 29.49
C ASN A 217 -2.73 -10.35 28.73
N THR A 218 -3.17 -11.04 27.67
CA THR A 218 -2.29 -11.88 26.85
C THR A 218 -1.17 -11.01 26.27
N PRO A 219 0.11 -11.26 26.59
CA PRO A 219 1.23 -10.44 26.13
C PRO A 219 1.41 -10.61 24.61
N MET A 220 1.79 -9.51 23.95
CA MET A 220 2.18 -9.55 22.53
C MET A 220 3.52 -10.29 22.42
N ASN A 221 3.50 -11.56 22.01
CA ASN A 221 4.72 -12.33 21.80
C ASN A 221 5.12 -12.22 20.32
N LEU A 222 5.78 -11.11 19.96
CA LEU A 222 6.45 -10.97 18.67
C LEU A 222 7.70 -11.83 18.70
N LEU A 223 7.55 -13.13 18.39
CA LEU A 223 8.60 -14.14 18.17
C LEU A 223 9.93 -13.93 18.95
N GLY A 224 10.08 -14.69 20.04
CA GLY A 224 11.35 -14.95 20.70
C GLY A 224 11.61 -14.09 21.94
N LYS A 225 11.17 -14.58 23.11
CA LYS A 225 12.07 -14.50 24.26
C LYS A 225 13.21 -15.46 23.95
N ASP A 226 14.40 -14.95 23.75
CA ASP A 226 15.60 -15.75 23.95
C ASP A 226 15.66 -16.14 25.44
N ASP A 227 14.89 -17.15 25.82
CA ASP A 227 15.14 -17.93 27.03
C ASP A 227 16.34 -18.84 26.74
N ALA A 228 17.51 -18.22 26.54
CA ALA A 228 18.80 -18.87 26.70
C ALA A 228 19.08 -19.04 28.20
N THR A 229 18.23 -19.80 28.89
CA THR A 229 18.58 -20.45 30.15
C THR A 229 18.47 -21.95 29.95
N GLY A 230 19.42 -22.48 29.18
CA GLY A 230 19.67 -23.92 29.13
C GLY A 230 19.99 -24.44 30.54
N PRO A 231 19.59 -25.68 30.86
CA PRO A 231 19.76 -26.22 32.20
C PRO A 231 21.25 -26.34 32.53
N LYS A 232 21.64 -25.89 33.73
CA LYS A 232 22.93 -26.25 34.33
C LYS A 232 22.89 -27.74 34.65
N SER A 233 23.51 -28.55 33.80
CA SER A 233 23.80 -29.94 34.10
C SER A 233 24.86 -29.99 35.20
N GLN A 234 24.54 -30.70 36.28
CA GLN A 234 25.51 -31.27 37.23
C GLN A 234 26.30 -32.40 36.56
#